data_AF-A0A6P4JFX1-F1
#
_entry.id   AF-A0A6P4JFX1-F1
#
_cell.length_a   1.000
_cell.length_b   1.000
_cell.length_c   1.000
_cell.angle_alpha   90.00
_cell.angle_beta   90.00
_cell.angle_gamma   90.00
#
_symmetry.space_group_name_H-M   'P 1'
#
loop_
_entity.id
_entity.type
_entity.pdbx_description
1 polymer ?
#
loop_
_entity_poly.entity_id
_entity_poly.type
_entity_poly.pdbx_seq_one_letter_code
_entity_poly.pdbx_strand_id
1 'polypeptide(L)'
;MRAEYYFLFLLIAGCQSHSVFEKIGDGYYFIGSEKTADHYFDWFIARRACWRNVSNLVSVETSEELTALEDYIVSRGYPDGSTFATSGHNFYSQPPFSWEGSNKPVNFARWAPNSKVFVEKSYLSLELINSSLYMRRSYGLDDYFICEYRLSANQLWLYLDPTTRIGIVLVIGCLASLGLLILLHRWMPRRKPVQSPDDKESLI
;
A
#
# COMPACT_ATOMS: atom_id res chain seq x y z
N MET A 1 12.90 -20.67 41.21
CA MET A 1 13.27 -19.27 41.51
C MET A 1 14.53 -18.97 40.69
N ARG A 2 14.60 -18.06 39.72
CA ARG A 2 13.80 -16.88 39.39
C ARG A 2 13.72 -16.75 37.86
N ALA A 3 12.54 -16.38 37.40
CA ALA A 3 12.26 -15.95 36.05
C ALA A 3 12.45 -14.44 35.99
N GLU A 4 13.60 -13.93 35.55
CA GLU A 4 13.78 -12.48 35.31
C GLU A 4 14.88 -12.26 34.27
N TYR A 5 14.54 -12.29 32.97
CA TYR A 5 15.32 -11.62 31.90
C TYR A 5 14.44 -11.27 30.69
N TYR A 6 13.20 -10.84 30.92
CA TYR A 6 12.33 -10.32 29.86
C TYR A 6 11.71 -9.00 30.27
N PHE A 7 12.48 -7.92 30.45
CA PHE A 7 11.90 -6.57 30.44
C PHE A 7 12.98 -5.48 30.36
N LEU A 8 13.79 -5.47 29.30
CA LEU A 8 14.63 -4.30 29.02
C LEU A 8 14.93 -4.13 27.52
N PHE A 9 13.90 -4.09 26.67
CA PHE A 9 14.03 -3.71 25.26
C PHE A 9 12.83 -2.87 24.75
N LEU A 10 12.19 -2.09 25.62
CA LEU A 10 11.04 -1.24 25.27
C LEU A 10 11.33 0.27 25.28
N LEU A 11 12.60 0.69 25.15
CA LEU A 11 12.99 2.10 25.12
C LEU A 11 13.96 2.44 23.98
N ILE A 12 13.65 1.96 22.78
CA ILE A 12 14.07 2.65 21.55
C ILE A 12 12.82 2.83 20.68
N ALA A 13 11.82 3.54 21.22
CA ALA A 13 10.89 4.25 20.36
C ALA A 13 11.72 5.37 19.70
N GLY A 14 12.40 5.03 18.62
CA GLY A 14 13.04 6.03 17.79
C GLY A 14 11.99 7.07 17.43
N CYS A 15 12.30 8.36 17.64
CA CYS A 15 11.51 9.46 17.10
C CYS A 15 11.50 9.34 15.57
N GLN A 16 10.59 8.53 15.04
CA GLN A 16 10.19 8.65 13.65
C GLN A 16 9.34 9.90 13.58
N SER A 17 9.89 10.95 12.97
CA SER A 17 9.11 12.10 12.52
C SER A 17 8.00 11.57 11.63
N HIS A 18 6.81 11.40 12.20
CA HIS A 18 5.66 10.87 11.48
C HIS A 18 5.28 11.90 10.42
N SER A 19 5.28 11.53 9.13
CA SER A 19 4.76 12.43 8.10
C SER A 19 3.28 12.69 8.41
N VAL A 20 2.93 13.95 8.62
CA VAL A 20 1.54 14.33 8.91
C VAL A 20 0.77 14.31 7.59
N PHE A 21 -0.12 13.33 7.43
CA PHE A 21 -1.06 13.30 6.32
C PHE A 21 -2.16 14.33 6.55
N GLU A 22 -2.46 15.10 5.51
CA GLU A 22 -3.50 16.11 5.51
C GLU A 22 -4.69 15.64 4.70
N LYS A 23 -5.89 15.99 5.17
CA LYS A 23 -7.11 15.70 4.43
C LYS A 23 -7.26 16.72 3.29
N ILE A 24 -7.28 16.24 2.06
CA ILE A 24 -7.48 17.06 0.85
C ILE A 24 -8.64 16.44 0.06
N GLY A 25 -9.75 17.18 -0.07
CA GLY A 25 -11.00 16.59 -0.55
C GLY A 25 -11.41 15.38 0.30
N ASP A 26 -11.57 14.23 -0.35
CA ASP A 26 -11.94 12.96 0.29
C ASP A 26 -10.75 12.05 0.64
N GLY A 27 -9.54 12.42 0.24
CA GLY A 27 -8.33 11.63 0.48
C GLY A 27 -7.44 12.21 1.60
N TYR A 28 -6.42 11.42 1.97
CA TYR A 28 -5.37 11.82 2.91
C TYR A 28 -4.03 11.76 2.20
N TYR A 29 -3.31 12.89 2.18
CA TYR A 29 -2.10 13.03 1.38
C TYR A 29 -0.96 13.65 2.17
N PHE A 30 0.26 13.37 1.75
CA PHE A 30 1.47 13.99 2.23
C PHE A 30 2.31 14.45 1.04
N ILE A 31 2.77 15.71 1.03
CA ILE A 31 3.67 16.21 -0.02
C ILE A 31 5.09 16.29 0.54
N GLY A 32 5.98 15.48 -0.02
CA GLY A 32 7.39 15.48 0.33
C GLY A 32 8.13 16.63 -0.35
N SER A 33 8.91 17.38 0.45
CA SER A 33 9.60 18.61 0.02
C SER A 33 11.03 18.76 0.55
N GLU A 34 11.59 17.71 1.14
CA GLU A 34 12.94 17.73 1.74
C GLU A 34 14.02 17.78 0.64
N LYS A 35 14.34 19.00 0.20
CA LYS A 35 15.35 19.26 -0.84
C LYS A 35 16.72 18.75 -0.37
N THR A 36 17.20 17.67 -0.97
CA THR A 36 18.63 17.32 -0.93
C THR A 36 19.42 18.31 -1.80
N ALA A 37 20.75 18.30 -1.70
CA ALA A 37 21.62 19.17 -2.51
C ALA A 37 21.39 19.04 -4.02
N ASP A 38 20.86 17.90 -4.46
CA ASP A 38 20.32 17.68 -5.79
C ASP A 38 18.82 18.03 -5.79
N HIS A 39 18.43 18.97 -6.65
CA HIS A 39 17.14 19.67 -6.66
C HIS A 39 15.89 18.80 -6.92
N TYR A 40 16.01 17.49 -7.14
CA TYR A 40 14.93 16.61 -7.60
C TYR A 40 14.90 15.27 -6.85
N PHE A 41 13.71 14.71 -6.69
CA PHE A 41 13.50 13.34 -6.23
C PHE A 41 13.43 12.37 -7.41
N ASP A 42 14.27 11.35 -7.37
CA ASP A 42 14.10 10.15 -8.19
C ASP A 42 12.80 9.41 -7.79
N TRP A 43 12.07 8.93 -8.79
CA TRP A 43 10.78 8.28 -8.61
C TRP A 43 10.83 7.09 -7.64
N PHE A 44 11.89 6.28 -7.67
CA PHE A 44 12.05 5.16 -6.73
C PHE A 44 12.34 5.62 -5.32
N ILE A 45 13.04 6.76 -5.16
CA ILE A 45 13.28 7.39 -3.85
C ILE A 45 11.97 7.95 -3.29
N ALA A 46 11.22 8.70 -4.10
CA ALA A 46 9.90 9.22 -3.76
C ALA A 46 8.93 8.10 -3.35
N ARG A 47 8.84 7.03 -4.15
CA ARG A 47 8.05 5.83 -3.85
C ARG A 47 8.44 5.20 -2.52
N ARG A 48 9.74 5.03 -2.27
CA ARG A 48 10.25 4.45 -1.03
C ARG A 48 9.93 5.34 0.18
N ALA A 49 9.95 6.67 0.01
CA ALA A 49 9.57 7.61 1.05
C ALA A 49 8.09 7.48 1.43
N CYS A 50 7.19 7.32 0.44
CA CYS A 50 5.78 7.03 0.72
C CYS A 50 5.60 5.69 1.46
N TRP A 51 6.28 4.63 1.02
CA TRP A 51 6.18 3.31 1.66
C TRP A 51 6.64 3.30 3.11
N ARG A 52 7.67 4.08 3.45
CA ARG A 52 8.12 4.24 4.86
C ARG A 52 7.03 4.79 5.77
N ASN A 53 6.06 5.52 5.20
CA ASN A 53 4.92 6.09 5.90
C ASN A 53 3.60 5.33 5.61
N VAL A 54 3.67 4.04 5.28
CA VAL A 54 2.50 3.16 5.04
C VAL A 54 1.54 3.76 3.99
N SER A 55 2.09 4.38 2.97
CA SER A 55 1.37 5.08 1.91
C SER A 55 1.97 4.76 0.55
N ASN A 56 1.34 5.17 -0.54
CA ASN A 56 1.90 5.01 -1.90
C ASN A 56 2.06 6.37 -2.53
N LEU A 57 2.80 6.46 -3.65
CA LEU A 57 2.64 7.63 -4.50
C LEU A 57 1.17 7.76 -4.95
N VAL A 58 0.71 8.99 -5.14
CA VAL A 58 -0.68 9.29 -5.46
C VAL A 58 -1.14 8.66 -6.77
N SER A 59 -2.39 8.23 -6.82
CA SER A 59 -3.09 7.74 -8.01
C SER A 59 -4.23 8.69 -8.32
N VAL A 60 -4.06 9.63 -9.25
CA VAL A 60 -5.11 10.61 -9.57
C VAL A 60 -6.17 9.97 -10.47
N GLU A 61 -7.30 9.58 -9.89
CA GLU A 61 -8.33 8.78 -10.57
C GLU A 61 -9.52 9.61 -11.07
N THR A 62 -9.75 10.82 -10.54
CA THR A 62 -10.88 11.68 -10.96
C THR A 62 -10.54 13.17 -11.09
N SER A 63 -11.41 13.93 -11.75
CA SER A 63 -11.31 15.38 -11.86
C SER A 63 -11.39 16.08 -10.51
N GLU A 64 -12.24 15.60 -9.63
CA GLU A 64 -12.48 16.17 -8.30
C GLU A 64 -11.24 16.01 -7.41
N GLU A 65 -10.60 14.84 -7.48
CA GLU A 65 -9.33 14.60 -6.79
C GLU A 65 -8.23 15.53 -7.29
N LEU A 66 -8.08 15.68 -8.63
CA LEU A 66 -7.08 16.57 -9.20
C LEU A 66 -7.33 18.03 -8.80
N THR A 67 -8.58 18.48 -8.83
CA THR A 67 -8.95 19.85 -8.42
C THR A 67 -8.71 20.08 -6.92
N ALA A 68 -9.00 19.11 -6.06
CA ALA A 68 -8.71 19.24 -4.64
C ALA A 68 -7.19 19.34 -4.37
N LEU A 69 -6.38 18.55 -5.08
CA LEU A 69 -4.92 18.63 -5.01
C LEU A 69 -4.39 19.97 -5.56
N GLU A 70 -4.99 20.47 -6.64
CA GLU A 70 -4.68 21.77 -7.25
C GLU A 70 -4.93 22.92 -6.28
N ASP A 71 -6.14 23.00 -5.70
CA ASP A 71 -6.49 24.01 -4.71
C ASP A 71 -5.54 23.98 -3.52
N TYR A 72 -5.22 22.77 -3.04
CA TYR A 72 -4.26 22.58 -1.96
C TYR A 72 -2.87 23.09 -2.34
N ILE A 73 -2.32 22.65 -3.47
CA ILE A 73 -0.98 23.02 -3.95
C ILE A 73 -0.88 24.55 -4.17
N VAL A 74 -1.90 25.16 -4.78
CA VAL A 74 -1.94 26.62 -4.97
C VAL A 74 -2.01 27.34 -3.63
N SER A 75 -2.85 26.89 -2.69
CA SER A 75 -2.99 27.51 -1.36
C SER A 75 -1.73 27.43 -0.50
N ARG A 76 -0.89 26.40 -0.72
CA ARG A 76 0.40 26.22 -0.05
C ARG A 76 1.53 27.03 -0.68
N GLY A 77 1.27 27.71 -1.81
CA GLY A 77 2.23 28.62 -2.45
C GLY A 77 3.37 27.89 -3.16
N TYR A 78 3.15 26.67 -3.66
CA TYR A 78 4.14 26.01 -4.52
C TYR A 78 4.38 26.86 -5.78
N PRO A 79 5.65 27.05 -6.21
CA PRO A 79 5.96 27.86 -7.38
C PRO A 79 5.34 27.32 -8.67
N ASP A 80 4.98 28.22 -9.59
CA ASP A 80 4.61 27.82 -10.95
C ASP A 80 5.77 27.06 -11.63
N GLY A 81 5.44 26.02 -12.40
CA GLY A 81 6.39 25.06 -12.95
C GLY A 81 6.83 23.95 -12.00
N SER A 82 6.37 23.94 -10.73
CA SER A 82 6.68 22.85 -9.79
C SER A 82 6.14 21.53 -10.29
N THR A 83 6.95 20.48 -10.12
CA THR A 83 6.62 19.12 -10.54
C THR A 83 6.46 18.16 -9.37
N PHE A 84 5.53 17.22 -9.49
CA PHE A 84 5.14 16.31 -8.41
C PHE A 84 5.08 14.86 -8.92
N ALA A 85 5.94 13.99 -8.38
CA ALA A 85 5.91 12.56 -8.72
C ALA A 85 4.59 11.91 -8.28
N THR A 86 4.04 11.05 -9.15
CA THR A 86 2.83 10.25 -8.92
C THR A 86 3.12 8.76 -9.07
N SER A 87 2.17 7.87 -8.79
CA SER A 87 2.36 6.42 -8.96
C SER A 87 2.22 5.93 -10.41
N GLY A 88 2.03 6.82 -11.37
CA GLY A 88 1.73 6.45 -12.75
C GLY A 88 3.00 6.08 -13.52
N HIS A 89 3.00 4.93 -14.18
CA HIS A 89 4.09 4.48 -15.05
C HIS A 89 3.60 3.41 -16.05
N ASN A 90 4.43 3.01 -17.02
CA ASN A 90 4.10 1.96 -18.01
C ASN A 90 5.22 0.90 -18.13
N PHE A 91 5.87 0.52 -17.02
CA PHE A 91 7.00 -0.42 -17.04
C PHE A 91 6.64 -1.87 -17.32
N TYR A 92 5.44 -2.26 -16.88
CA TYR A 92 4.97 -3.65 -16.85
C TYR A 92 3.79 -3.92 -17.79
N SER A 93 3.19 -2.88 -18.38
CA SER A 93 2.06 -2.98 -19.31
C SER A 93 2.46 -2.54 -20.71
N GLN A 94 1.81 -3.10 -21.73
CA GLN A 94 1.72 -2.37 -23.00
C GLN A 94 1.07 -1.01 -22.71
N PRO A 95 1.48 0.07 -23.38
CA PRO A 95 0.78 1.36 -23.27
C PRO A 95 -0.74 1.14 -23.34
N PRO A 96 -1.57 1.79 -22.49
CA PRO A 96 -1.32 3.00 -21.70
C PRO A 96 -0.79 2.77 -20.26
N PHE A 97 -0.46 3.86 -19.56
CA PHE A 97 0.05 3.86 -18.18
C PHE A 97 -0.92 3.21 -17.18
N SER A 98 -0.39 2.75 -16.04
CA SER A 98 -1.15 2.28 -14.89
C SER A 98 -0.69 2.98 -13.61
N TRP A 99 -1.60 3.14 -12.66
CA TRP A 99 -1.34 3.57 -11.31
C TRP A 99 -0.82 2.41 -10.48
N GLU A 100 0.40 2.50 -9.97
CA GLU A 100 0.93 1.47 -9.07
C GLU A 100 0.19 1.43 -7.73
N GLY A 101 -0.23 2.59 -7.22
CA GLY A 101 -0.89 2.70 -5.91
C GLY A 101 -2.25 1.98 -5.87
N SER A 102 -2.94 1.93 -7.01
CA SER A 102 -4.28 1.34 -7.15
C SER A 102 -4.34 0.07 -7.99
N ASN A 103 -3.27 -0.25 -8.71
CA ASN A 103 -3.21 -1.31 -9.71
C ASN A 103 -4.32 -1.20 -10.78
N LYS A 104 -4.64 0.03 -11.18
CA LYS A 104 -5.64 0.34 -12.23
C LYS A 104 -5.00 1.05 -13.42
N PRO A 105 -5.57 0.93 -14.63
CA PRO A 105 -5.16 1.78 -15.75
C PRO A 105 -5.45 3.26 -15.48
N VAL A 106 -4.65 4.14 -16.07
CA VAL A 106 -4.89 5.58 -16.06
C VAL A 106 -6.04 5.91 -17.02
N ASN A 107 -7.23 6.13 -16.47
CA ASN A 107 -8.45 6.44 -17.24
C ASN A 107 -8.80 7.93 -17.25
N PHE A 108 -8.25 8.70 -16.31
CA PHE A 108 -8.42 10.14 -16.19
C PHE A 108 -7.04 10.81 -16.24
N ALA A 109 -6.92 11.86 -17.04
CA ALA A 109 -5.75 12.73 -17.05
C ALA A 109 -6.10 14.08 -17.67
N ARG A 110 -5.76 15.17 -16.99
CA ARG A 110 -5.73 16.51 -17.58
C ARG A 110 -4.33 16.76 -18.13
N TRP A 111 -4.07 16.37 -19.37
CA TRP A 111 -2.73 16.47 -19.96
C TRP A 111 -2.25 17.92 -20.12
N ALA A 112 -0.96 18.15 -19.84
CA ALA A 112 -0.33 19.44 -20.05
C ALA A 112 -0.42 19.85 -21.54
N PRO A 113 -0.59 21.14 -21.86
CA PRO A 113 -0.58 21.62 -23.22
C PRO A 113 0.66 21.10 -23.98
N ASN A 114 0.47 20.60 -25.21
CA ASN A 114 1.52 20.03 -26.06
C ASN A 114 2.21 18.75 -25.54
N SER A 115 1.62 18.02 -24.58
CA SER A 115 2.15 16.71 -24.19
C SER A 115 2.09 15.73 -25.37
N LYS A 116 3.24 15.44 -25.99
CA LYS A 116 3.32 14.41 -27.03
C LYS A 116 3.25 13.03 -26.38
N VAL A 117 2.34 12.20 -26.86
CA VAL A 117 2.20 10.80 -26.45
C VAL A 117 3.30 9.98 -27.15
N PHE A 118 4.49 9.89 -26.56
CA PHE A 118 5.55 8.98 -27.04
C PHE A 118 5.24 7.51 -26.69
N VAL A 119 5.92 6.54 -27.30
CA VAL A 119 5.66 5.10 -27.06
C VAL A 119 6.66 4.48 -26.07
N GLU A 120 7.56 5.28 -25.49
CA GLU A 120 8.60 4.80 -24.59
C GLU A 120 8.11 4.57 -23.14
N LYS A 121 8.87 3.74 -22.42
CA LYS A 121 8.69 3.55 -20.98
C LYS A 121 8.97 4.87 -20.25
N SER A 122 8.01 5.35 -19.46
CA SER A 122 8.07 6.64 -18.77
C SER A 122 7.24 6.63 -17.49
N TYR A 123 7.40 7.69 -16.71
CA TYR A 123 6.65 7.98 -15.50
C TYR A 123 5.59 9.04 -15.78
N LEU A 124 4.62 9.16 -14.89
CA LEU A 124 3.68 10.27 -14.85
C LEU A 124 3.95 11.15 -13.63
N SER A 125 3.85 12.44 -13.86
CA SER A 125 3.99 13.46 -12.82
C SER A 125 2.95 14.55 -13.04
N LEU A 126 2.63 15.29 -11.99
CA LEU A 126 1.86 16.52 -12.11
C LEU A 126 2.81 17.71 -12.28
N GLU A 127 2.35 18.72 -13.00
CA GLU A 127 3.03 20.00 -13.17
C GLU A 127 2.04 21.13 -12.89
N LEU A 128 2.43 22.08 -12.06
CA LEU A 128 1.66 23.29 -11.80
C LEU A 128 1.94 24.30 -12.92
N ILE A 129 0.93 24.67 -13.70
CA ILE A 129 1.03 25.65 -14.78
C ILE A 129 -0.12 26.64 -14.64
N ASN A 130 0.20 27.91 -14.40
CA ASN A 130 -0.77 29.00 -14.21
C ASN A 130 -1.87 28.63 -13.19
N SER A 131 -1.48 28.14 -12.02
CA SER A 131 -2.39 27.69 -10.94
C SER A 131 -3.26 26.48 -11.29
N SER A 132 -2.97 25.76 -12.38
CA SER A 132 -3.67 24.53 -12.74
C SER A 132 -2.71 23.34 -12.75
N LEU A 133 -3.12 22.20 -12.20
CA LEU A 133 -2.33 20.97 -12.26
C LEU A 133 -2.62 20.21 -13.54
N TYR A 134 -1.54 19.80 -14.20
CA TYR A 134 -1.58 19.00 -15.41
C TYR A 134 -0.77 17.73 -15.27
N MET A 135 -1.28 16.66 -15.86
CA MET A 135 -0.55 15.43 -16.07
C MET A 135 0.50 15.64 -17.15
N ARG A 136 1.75 15.26 -16.86
CA ARG A 136 2.83 15.20 -17.84
C ARG A 136 3.53 13.86 -17.75
N ARG A 137 4.27 13.55 -18.81
CA ARG A 137 5.27 12.48 -18.74
C ARG A 137 6.53 13.01 -18.09
N SER A 138 7.18 12.16 -17.31
CA SER A 138 8.42 12.48 -16.62
C SER A 138 9.46 11.40 -16.88
N TYR A 139 10.73 11.78 -16.74
CA TYR A 139 11.87 10.87 -16.67
C TYR A 139 12.05 10.28 -15.25
N GLY A 140 11.13 10.59 -14.34
CA GLY A 140 11.17 10.13 -12.95
C GLY A 140 12.00 11.04 -12.05
N LEU A 141 12.16 12.31 -12.43
CA LEU A 141 12.82 13.35 -11.65
C LEU A 141 11.83 14.51 -11.50
N ASP A 142 11.44 14.79 -10.26
CA ASP A 142 10.44 15.79 -9.92
C ASP A 142 10.84 16.57 -8.65
N ASP A 143 10.39 17.83 -8.53
CA ASP A 143 10.75 18.71 -7.41
C ASP A 143 10.17 18.20 -6.08
N TYR A 144 8.99 17.59 -6.15
CA TYR A 144 8.22 17.10 -5.02
C TYR A 144 7.65 15.72 -5.34
N PHE A 145 7.06 15.08 -4.33
CA PHE A 145 6.26 13.88 -4.52
C PHE A 145 5.03 13.90 -3.63
N ILE A 146 3.93 13.32 -4.12
CA ILE A 146 2.67 13.26 -3.37
C ILE A 146 2.43 11.81 -2.99
N CYS A 147 2.32 11.55 -1.69
CA CYS A 147 1.90 10.29 -1.14
C CYS A 147 0.40 10.31 -0.85
N GLU A 148 -0.31 9.24 -1.21
CA GLU A 148 -1.69 8.98 -0.80
C GLU A 148 -1.75 7.87 0.25
N TYR A 149 -2.53 8.09 1.29
CA TYR A 149 -2.84 7.04 2.24
C TYR A 149 -3.94 6.14 1.68
N ARG A 150 -3.59 4.90 1.34
CA ARG A 150 -4.53 3.89 0.86
C ARG A 150 -4.29 2.59 1.63
N LEU A 151 -5.19 2.25 2.54
CA LEU A 151 -5.14 0.97 3.24
C LEU A 151 -5.60 -0.13 2.28
N SER A 152 -4.66 -0.96 1.80
CA SER A 152 -5.00 -2.25 1.18
C SER A 152 -4.40 -3.41 1.98
N ALA A 153 -5.10 -4.55 2.03
CA ALA A 153 -4.64 -5.74 2.74
C ALA A 153 -3.29 -6.26 2.20
N ASN A 154 -3.06 -6.13 0.89
CA ASN A 154 -1.79 -6.50 0.26
C ASN A 154 -0.64 -5.56 0.68
N GLN A 155 -0.90 -4.25 0.80
CA GLN A 155 0.10 -3.30 1.28
C GLN A 155 0.38 -3.50 2.77
N LEU A 156 -0.65 -3.79 3.57
CA LEU A 156 -0.46 -4.18 4.96
C LEU A 156 0.44 -5.43 5.05
N TRP A 157 0.18 -6.46 4.23
CA TRP A 157 0.99 -7.67 4.18
C TRP A 157 2.46 -7.41 3.78
N LEU A 158 2.69 -6.57 2.78
CA LEU A 158 4.03 -6.18 2.31
C LEU A 158 4.76 -5.26 3.28
N TYR A 159 4.08 -4.63 4.23
CA TYR A 159 4.69 -3.77 5.25
C TYR A 159 5.14 -4.55 6.49
N LEU A 160 4.45 -5.65 6.83
CA LEU A 160 4.81 -6.45 8.00
C LEU A 160 6.26 -6.93 7.89
N ASP A 161 7.00 -6.89 9.00
CA ASP A 161 8.35 -7.47 9.06
C ASP A 161 8.31 -8.96 8.66
N PRO A 162 9.34 -9.52 7.99
CA PRO A 162 9.36 -10.93 7.61
C PRO A 162 9.01 -11.89 8.75
N THR A 163 9.44 -11.59 9.98
CA THR A 163 9.13 -12.37 11.18
C THR A 163 7.64 -12.35 11.49
N THR A 164 7.02 -11.18 11.35
CA THR A 164 5.57 -10.99 11.59
C THR A 164 4.76 -11.71 10.53
N ARG A 165 5.20 -11.68 9.25
CA ARG A 165 4.55 -12.45 8.18
C ARG A 165 4.59 -13.94 8.47
N ILE A 166 5.75 -14.48 8.82
CA ILE A 166 5.91 -15.90 9.17
C ILE A 166 4.99 -16.26 10.34
N GLY A 167 4.97 -15.44 11.40
CA GLY A 167 4.08 -15.65 12.54
C GLY A 167 2.61 -15.74 12.14
N ILE A 168 2.13 -14.84 11.28
CA ILE A 168 0.75 -14.86 10.79
C ILE A 168 0.47 -16.11 9.96
N VAL A 169 1.38 -16.51 9.05
CA VAL A 169 1.23 -17.74 8.27
C VAL A 169 1.10 -18.96 9.17
N LEU A 170 1.95 -19.06 10.22
CA LEU A 170 1.90 -20.17 11.16
C LEU A 170 0.58 -20.23 11.93
N VAL A 171 0.09 -19.09 12.44
CA VAL A 171 -1.18 -19.01 13.16
C VAL A 171 -2.34 -19.44 12.26
N ILE A 172 -2.42 -18.91 11.04
CA ILE A 172 -3.47 -19.29 10.07
C ILE A 172 -3.38 -20.78 9.74
N GLY A 173 -2.16 -21.30 9.55
CA GLY A 173 -1.92 -22.73 9.31
C GLY A 173 -2.39 -23.62 10.45
N CYS A 174 -2.13 -23.24 11.70
CA CYS A 174 -2.59 -23.97 12.90
C CYS A 174 -4.12 -23.95 13.04
N LEU A 175 -4.77 -22.82 12.76
CA LEU A 175 -6.22 -22.72 12.80
C LEU A 175 -6.88 -23.57 11.70
N ALA A 176 -6.30 -23.58 10.50
CA ALA A 176 -6.78 -24.40 9.39
C ALA A 176 -6.65 -25.90 9.68
N SER A 177 -5.51 -26.33 10.24
CA SER A 177 -5.30 -27.74 10.60
C SER A 177 -6.23 -28.18 11.74
N LEU A 178 -6.46 -27.33 12.74
CA LEU A 178 -7.43 -27.59 13.81
C LEU A 178 -8.85 -27.71 13.24
N GLY A 179 -9.25 -26.81 12.34
CA GLY A 179 -10.54 -26.87 11.65
C GLY A 179 -10.71 -28.17 10.85
N LEU A 180 -9.66 -28.61 10.14
CA LEU A 180 -9.66 -29.87 9.41
C LEU A 180 -9.82 -31.07 10.35
N LEU A 181 -9.12 -31.09 11.49
CA LEU A 181 -9.25 -32.15 12.49
C LEU A 181 -10.66 -32.23 13.07
N ILE A 182 -11.29 -31.08 13.35
CA ILE A 182 -12.67 -31.01 13.82
C ILE A 182 -13.64 -31.56 12.76
N LEU A 183 -13.45 -31.19 11.49
CA LEU A 183 -14.25 -31.71 10.38
C LEU A 183 -14.09 -33.22 10.22
N LEU A 184 -12.86 -33.73 10.24
CA LEU A 184 -12.56 -35.16 10.17
C LEU A 184 -13.15 -35.93 11.36
N HIS A 185 -13.06 -35.39 12.57
CA HIS A 185 -13.66 -35.99 13.76
C HIS A 185 -15.19 -36.03 13.66
N ARG A 186 -15.82 -35.00 13.07
CA ARG A 186 -17.27 -34.98 12.83
C ARG A 186 -17.71 -35.93 11.72
N TRP A 187 -16.83 -36.20 10.75
CA TRP A 187 -17.10 -37.10 9.63
C TRP A 187 -16.78 -38.57 9.91
N MET A 188 -15.96 -38.87 10.91
CA MET A 188 -15.73 -40.26 11.31
C MET A 188 -17.04 -40.85 11.88
N PRO A 189 -17.64 -41.85 11.22
CA PRO A 189 -18.83 -42.49 11.73
C PRO A 189 -18.50 -43.13 13.07
N ARG A 190 -19.31 -42.82 14.10
CA ARG A 190 -19.22 -43.50 15.41
C ARG A 190 -19.22 -45.00 15.16
N ARG A 191 -18.08 -45.66 15.37
CA ARG A 191 -18.02 -47.12 15.37
C ARG A 191 -19.06 -47.59 16.37
N LYS A 192 -20.07 -48.35 15.91
CA LYS A 192 -21.04 -48.97 16.81
C LYS A 192 -20.25 -49.81 17.82
N PRO A 193 -20.54 -49.71 19.12
CA PRO A 193 -19.89 -50.56 20.11
C PRO A 193 -20.10 -52.01 19.69
N VAL A 194 -19.02 -52.77 19.64
CA VAL A 194 -19.05 -54.21 19.38
C VAL A 194 -19.86 -54.82 20.51
N GLN A 195 -21.03 -55.39 20.20
CA GLN A 195 -21.80 -56.16 21.17
C GLN A 195 -20.98 -57.37 21.59
N SER A 196 -20.69 -57.46 22.89
CA SER A 196 -20.03 -58.61 23.50
C SER A 196 -20.91 -59.86 23.31
N PRO A 197 -20.37 -61.02 22.91
CA PRO A 197 -21.17 -62.22 22.65
C PRO A 197 -21.80 -62.87 23.89
N ASP A 198 -21.42 -62.45 25.10
CA ASP A 198 -21.74 -63.19 26.34
C ASP A 198 -23.17 -63.04 26.90
N ASP A 199 -24.03 -62.21 26.31
CA ASP A 199 -25.39 -61.99 26.84
C ASP A 199 -26.46 -62.99 26.30
N LYS A 200 -26.06 -64.16 25.79
CA LYS A 200 -27.01 -65.16 25.23
C LYS A 200 -27.14 -66.49 25.97
N GLU A 201 -26.52 -66.67 27.13
CA GLU A 201 -26.72 -67.86 27.95
C GLU A 201 -27.38 -67.53 29.29
N SER A 202 -28.71 -67.45 29.33
CA SER A 202 -29.50 -67.71 30.56
C SER A 202 -31.01 -67.70 30.30
N LEU A 203 -31.51 -68.55 29.40
CA LEU A 203 -32.91 -68.96 29.39
C LEU A 203 -33.01 -70.45 28.98
N ILE A 204 -32.75 -71.32 29.95
CA ILE A 204 -33.29 -72.69 30.01
C ILE A 204 -33.96 -72.82 31.37
#